data_AF-X0ZJR8-F1
#
_entry.id   AF-X0ZJR8-F1
#
_cell.length_a   1.000
_cell.length_b   1.000
_cell.length_c   1.000
_cell.angle_alpha   90.00
_cell.angle_beta   90.00
_cell.angle_gamma   90.00
#
_symmetry.space_group_name_H-M   'P 1'
#
loop_
_entity.id
_entity.type
_entity.pdbx_description
1 polymer ?
#
loop_
_entity_poly.entity_id
_entity_poly.type
_entity_poly.pdbx_seq_one_letter_code
_entity_poly.pdbx_strand_id
1 'polypeptide(L)'
;YKLVKEAVSLKVDIVSKDPWERGLRKILNFGHSIGHALEVEAGYQDLNHGEAIALGMLIETKIARNRGTCSEEFEKQIKHILSFLLSLSPFLREQTSQKQESKSGEQLNMSFPSSFVSFPRKRETIFKYIKNLDYNQFWETLTLDKKNYQGKITFILPEALGKVSLIDNIIKEEVIKALEEFKKELGLC
;
A
#
# COMPACT_ATOMS: atom_id res chain seq x y z
N TYR A 1 -12.56 21.88 1.12
CA TYR A 1 -13.58 20.86 1.43
C TYR A 1 -13.95 19.90 0.30
N LYS A 2 -13.63 20.18 -0.98
CA LYS A 2 -14.01 19.33 -2.12
C LYS A 2 -13.64 17.84 -1.94
N LEU A 3 -12.37 17.55 -1.63
CA LEU A 3 -11.88 16.18 -1.43
C LEU A 3 -12.57 15.45 -0.28
N VAL A 4 -12.76 16.11 0.86
CA VAL A 4 -13.45 15.52 2.02
C VAL A 4 -14.89 15.17 1.66
N LYS A 5 -15.59 16.08 0.96
CA LYS A 5 -16.96 15.84 0.51
C LYS A 5 -17.04 14.66 -0.44
N GLU A 6 -16.17 14.61 -1.44
CA GLU A 6 -16.11 13.52 -2.43
C GLU A 6 -15.81 12.17 -1.77
N ALA A 7 -14.83 12.11 -0.86
CA ALA A 7 -14.48 10.89 -0.13
C ALA A 7 -15.64 10.39 0.76
N VAL A 8 -16.31 11.30 1.47
CA VAL A 8 -17.51 10.96 2.26
C VAL A 8 -18.62 10.46 1.36
N SER A 9 -18.92 11.15 0.26
CA SER A 9 -19.96 10.74 -0.69
C SER A 9 -19.70 9.34 -1.27
N LEU A 10 -18.45 9.05 -1.67
CA LEU A 10 -18.08 7.73 -2.17
C LEU A 10 -18.26 6.63 -1.11
N LYS A 11 -17.81 6.89 0.12
CA LYS A 11 -17.96 5.93 1.22
C LYS A 11 -19.43 5.68 1.56
N VAL A 12 -20.24 6.73 1.60
CA VAL A 12 -21.68 6.62 1.84
C VAL A 12 -22.34 5.78 0.75
N ASP A 13 -22.06 6.04 -0.53
CA ASP A 13 -22.61 5.26 -1.64
C ASP A 13 -22.27 3.75 -1.53
N ILE A 14 -21.01 3.43 -1.24
CA ILE A 14 -20.57 2.03 -1.06
C ILE A 14 -21.24 1.38 0.16
N VAL A 15 -21.28 2.06 1.31
CA VAL A 15 -21.87 1.53 2.54
C VAL A 15 -23.39 1.37 2.40
N SER A 16 -24.07 2.28 1.70
CA SER A 16 -25.51 2.16 1.44
C SER A 16 -25.84 0.96 0.56
N LYS A 17 -24.95 0.59 -0.37
CA LYS A 17 -25.10 -0.60 -1.24
C LYS A 17 -24.81 -1.92 -0.53
N ASP A 18 -23.96 -1.91 0.49
CA ASP A 18 -23.62 -3.10 1.29
C ASP A 18 -23.43 -2.76 2.78
N PRO A 19 -24.52 -2.52 3.53
CA PRO A 19 -24.45 -2.08 4.93
C PRO A 19 -23.77 -3.10 5.86
N TRP A 20 -23.91 -4.38 5.52
CA TRP A 20 -23.48 -5.52 6.34
C TRP A 20 -22.12 -6.10 5.92
N GLU A 21 -21.41 -5.46 4.98
CA GLU A 21 -20.07 -5.85 4.52
C GLU A 21 -19.98 -7.29 4.01
N ARG A 22 -20.99 -7.73 3.24
CA ARG A 22 -21.02 -9.10 2.69
C ARG A 22 -20.31 -9.22 1.34
N GLY A 23 -20.03 -8.11 0.67
CA GLY A 23 -19.41 -8.09 -0.66
C GLY A 23 -18.74 -6.77 -0.96
N LEU A 24 -19.45 -5.88 -1.65
CA LEU A 24 -18.91 -4.64 -2.23
C LEU A 24 -18.15 -3.78 -1.21
N ARG A 25 -18.63 -3.65 0.03
CA ARG A 25 -18.01 -2.75 1.02
C ARG A 25 -16.57 -3.18 1.37
N LYS A 26 -16.21 -4.45 1.17
CA LYS A 26 -14.85 -4.95 1.41
C LYS A 26 -13.79 -4.23 0.59
N ILE A 27 -14.13 -3.62 -0.55
CA ILE A 27 -13.16 -2.86 -1.37
C ILE A 27 -12.55 -1.67 -0.62
N LEU A 28 -13.23 -1.14 0.40
CA LEU A 28 -12.73 -0.06 1.24
C LEU A 28 -11.55 -0.50 2.12
N ASN A 29 -11.37 -1.82 2.28
CA ASN A 29 -10.31 -2.40 3.07
C ASN A 29 -9.00 -2.60 2.28
N PHE A 30 -8.85 -1.99 1.11
CA PHE A 30 -7.57 -1.99 0.39
C PHE A 30 -6.43 -1.48 1.30
N GLY A 31 -5.37 -2.28 1.41
CA GLY A 31 -4.23 -2.06 2.29
C GLY A 31 -4.48 -2.32 3.77
N HIS A 32 -5.71 -2.61 4.21
CA HIS A 32 -6.01 -2.74 5.63
C HIS A 32 -5.61 -4.07 6.23
N SER A 33 -5.60 -5.16 5.45
CA SER A 33 -5.19 -6.47 5.97
C SER A 33 -3.73 -6.42 6.38
N ILE A 34 -2.86 -6.03 5.45
CA ILE A 34 -1.43 -5.86 5.74
C ILE A 34 -1.18 -4.68 6.69
N GLY A 35 -1.89 -3.56 6.50
CA GLY A 35 -1.70 -2.36 7.32
C GLY A 35 -1.97 -2.58 8.80
N HIS A 36 -3.08 -3.23 9.17
CA HIS A 36 -3.35 -3.55 10.56
C HIS A 36 -2.30 -4.47 11.17
N ALA A 37 -1.82 -5.47 10.42
CA ALA A 37 -0.75 -6.34 10.89
C ALA A 37 0.56 -5.56 11.13
N LEU A 38 0.87 -4.58 10.29
CA LEU A 38 2.00 -3.68 10.49
C LEU A 38 1.82 -2.77 11.71
N GLU A 39 0.61 -2.24 11.96
CA GLU A 39 0.33 -1.42 13.15
C GLU A 39 0.52 -2.20 14.45
N VAL A 40 0.00 -3.43 14.49
CA VAL A 40 0.07 -4.30 15.66
C VAL A 40 1.52 -4.57 16.04
N GLU A 41 2.37 -5.00 15.11
CA GLU A 41 3.75 -5.30 15.50
C GLU A 41 4.66 -4.08 15.62
N ALA A 42 4.28 -2.94 15.05
CA ALA A 42 4.88 -1.66 15.40
C ALA A 42 4.43 -1.15 16.79
N GLY A 43 3.61 -1.92 17.52
CA GLY A 43 3.14 -1.60 18.86
C GLY A 43 2.29 -0.34 18.93
N TYR A 44 1.67 0.07 17.82
CA TYR A 44 0.87 1.30 17.68
C TYR A 44 1.59 2.62 18.03
N GLN A 45 2.91 2.61 18.25
CA GLN A 45 3.67 3.82 18.63
C GLN A 45 4.51 4.38 17.50
N ASP A 46 4.91 3.51 16.57
CA ASP A 46 5.95 3.79 15.57
C ASP A 46 5.43 3.95 14.15
N LEU A 47 4.19 3.49 13.89
CA LEU A 47 3.45 3.70 12.65
C LEU A 47 2.09 4.29 13.00
N ASN A 48 1.74 5.42 12.38
CA ASN A 48 0.36 5.88 12.44
C ASN A 48 -0.51 5.07 11.45
N HIS A 49 -1.82 5.07 11.67
CA HIS A 49 -2.74 4.31 10.84
C HIS A 49 -2.63 4.63 9.35
N GLY A 50 -2.51 5.90 8.98
CA GLY A 50 -2.38 6.29 7.57
C GLY A 50 -1.10 5.75 6.91
N GLU A 51 0.02 5.76 7.63
CA GLU A 51 1.30 5.20 7.17
C GLU A 51 1.22 3.68 7.01
N ALA A 52 0.64 2.99 7.99
CA ALA A 52 0.51 1.54 7.95
C ALA A 52 -0.42 1.08 6.82
N ILE A 53 -1.55 1.76 6.61
CA ILE A 53 -2.45 1.49 5.48
C ILE A 53 -1.75 1.79 4.16
N ALA A 54 -0.98 2.88 4.05
CA ALA A 54 -0.23 3.17 2.83
C ALA A 54 0.82 2.09 2.51
N LEU A 55 1.56 1.60 3.52
CA LEU A 55 2.46 0.45 3.36
C LEU A 55 1.69 -0.81 2.95
N GLY A 56 0.54 -1.07 3.56
CA GLY A 56 -0.32 -2.17 3.20
C GLY A 56 -0.80 -2.12 1.76
N MET A 57 -1.20 -0.93 1.26
CA MET A 57 -1.57 -0.74 -0.13
C MET A 57 -0.41 -1.06 -1.09
N LEU A 58 0.82 -0.67 -0.74
CA LEU A 58 2.01 -0.99 -1.55
C LEU A 58 2.27 -2.49 -1.61
N ILE A 59 2.18 -3.18 -0.47
CA ILE A 59 2.41 -4.63 -0.40
C ILE A 59 1.29 -5.41 -1.11
N GLU A 60 0.02 -5.03 -0.93
CA GLU A 60 -1.10 -5.63 -1.67
C GLU A 60 -0.99 -5.38 -3.18
N THR A 61 -0.53 -4.19 -3.59
CA THR A 61 -0.22 -3.91 -5.01
C THR A 61 0.93 -4.78 -5.51
N LYS A 62 1.95 -5.04 -4.67
CA LYS A 62 3.06 -5.94 -5.04
C LYS A 62 2.59 -7.38 -5.22
N ILE A 63 1.70 -7.86 -4.35
CA ILE A 63 1.05 -9.18 -4.50
C ILE A 63 0.27 -9.23 -5.83
N ALA A 64 -0.51 -8.18 -6.13
CA ALA A 64 -1.23 -8.05 -7.39
C ALA A 64 -0.30 -8.09 -8.62
N ARG A 65 0.82 -7.36 -8.56
CA ARG A 65 1.85 -7.37 -9.61
C ARG A 65 2.44 -8.76 -9.82
N ASN A 66 2.73 -9.47 -8.72
CA ASN A 66 3.33 -10.80 -8.72
C ASN A 66 2.37 -11.87 -9.25
N ARG A 67 1.06 -11.69 -9.06
CA ARG A 67 0.00 -12.50 -9.68
C ARG A 67 -0.31 -12.11 -11.13
N GLY A 68 0.27 -11.02 -11.64
CA GLY A 68 0.00 -10.50 -12.97
C GLY A 68 -1.37 -9.83 -13.12
N THR A 69 -2.03 -9.47 -12.02
CA THR A 69 -3.35 -8.82 -12.06
C THR A 69 -3.28 -7.32 -12.30
N CYS A 70 -2.13 -6.69 -12.06
CA CYS A 70 -1.87 -5.29 -12.40
C CYS A 70 -0.55 -5.11 -13.17
N SER A 71 -0.44 -4.01 -13.93
CA SER A 71 0.77 -3.69 -14.69
C SER A 71 1.88 -3.09 -13.82
N GLU A 72 3.11 -3.12 -14.33
CA GLU A 72 4.26 -2.46 -13.69
C GLU A 72 4.09 -0.94 -13.65
N GLU A 73 3.48 -0.35 -14.68
CA GLU A 73 3.19 1.08 -14.76
C GLU A 73 2.20 1.48 -13.67
N PHE A 74 1.17 0.66 -13.43
CA PHE A 74 0.20 0.90 -12.37
C PHE A 74 0.84 0.82 -10.98
N GLU A 75 1.67 -0.20 -10.74
CA GLU A 75 2.45 -0.31 -9.49
C GLU A 75 3.31 0.93 -9.25
N LYS A 76 4.00 1.44 -10.29
CA LYS A 76 4.78 2.68 -10.21
C LYS A 76 3.93 3.90 -9.90
N GLN A 77 2.74 4.01 -10.49
CA GLN A 77 1.80 5.11 -10.20
C GLN A 77 1.34 5.10 -8.73
N ILE A 78 0.96 3.93 -8.21
CA ILE A 78 0.56 3.78 -6.80
C ILE A 78 1.73 4.12 -5.87
N LYS A 79 2.94 3.63 -6.16
CA LYS A 79 4.16 4.00 -5.43
C LYS A 79 4.39 5.51 -5.43
N HIS A 80 4.23 6.17 -6.57
CA HIS A 80 4.39 7.61 -6.68
C HIS A 80 3.38 8.37 -5.81
N ILE A 81 2.10 8.02 -5.90
CA ILE A 81 1.03 8.66 -5.12
C ILE A 81 1.26 8.48 -3.61
N LEU A 82 1.59 7.26 -3.17
CA LEU A 82 1.79 6.94 -1.76
C LEU A 82 3.13 7.41 -1.20
N SER A 83 4.12 7.69 -2.05
CA SER A 83 5.42 8.23 -1.63
C SER A 83 5.29 9.54 -0.85
N PHE A 84 4.25 10.33 -1.15
CA PHE A 84 3.94 11.57 -0.46
C PHE A 84 3.51 11.33 1.00
N LEU A 85 2.70 10.29 1.24
CA LEU A 85 2.23 9.92 2.59
C LEU A 85 3.35 9.33 3.43
N LEU A 86 4.22 8.53 2.82
CA LEU A 86 5.30 7.83 3.51
C LEU A 86 6.57 8.67 3.65
N SER A 87 6.56 9.93 3.19
CA SER A 87 7.76 10.77 3.13
C SER A 87 8.95 10.07 2.43
N LEU A 88 8.69 9.23 1.41
CA LEU A 88 9.71 8.41 0.72
C LEU A 88 10.54 9.19 -0.33
N SER A 89 10.40 10.52 -0.40
CA SER A 89 11.17 11.39 -1.29
C SER A 89 12.54 11.64 -0.65
N PRO A 90 13.61 10.94 -1.09
CA PRO A 90 14.12 10.90 -2.46
C PRO A 90 14.37 9.49 -3.06
N PHE A 91 14.10 8.41 -2.34
CA PHE A 91 14.55 7.06 -2.69
C PHE A 91 13.86 6.50 -3.96
N LEU A 92 12.61 6.89 -4.22
CA LEU A 92 11.89 6.51 -5.45
C LEU A 92 12.27 7.34 -6.69
N ARG A 93 13.11 8.39 -6.56
CA ARG A 93 13.56 9.20 -7.71
C ARG A 93 14.69 8.53 -8.51
N GLU A 94 15.53 7.71 -7.87
CA GLU A 94 16.64 7.07 -8.58
C GLU A 94 16.17 5.93 -9.49
N GLN A 95 15.14 5.17 -9.10
CA GLN A 95 14.63 4.07 -9.93
C GLN A 95 13.83 4.52 -11.17
N THR A 96 13.35 5.76 -11.20
CA THR A 96 12.68 6.32 -12.39
C THR A 96 13.66 6.86 -13.44
N SER A 97 14.93 7.07 -13.06
CA SER A 97 15.92 7.72 -13.93
C SER A 97 16.81 6.77 -14.74
N GLN A 98 16.78 5.45 -14.50
CA GLN A 98 17.66 4.49 -15.20
C GLN A 98 16.98 3.65 -16.29
N LYS A 99 15.77 4.01 -16.77
CA LYS A 99 15.11 3.29 -17.88
C LYS A 99 14.60 4.17 -19.03
N GLN A 100 15.10 5.40 -19.16
CA GLN A 100 14.89 6.23 -20.36
C GLN A 100 16.19 6.38 -21.14
N GLU A 101 16.55 5.35 -21.90
CA GLU A 101 17.22 5.56 -23.17
C GLU A 101 16.27 5.13 -24.28
N SER A 102 16.07 6.06 -25.23
CA SER A 102 15.32 5.96 -26.48
C SER A 102 13.77 6.01 -26.41
N LYS A 103 13.23 7.23 -26.46
CA LYS A 103 12.60 7.76 -27.69
C LYS A 103 12.13 9.21 -27.48
N SER A 104 12.39 10.00 -28.50
CA SER A 104 12.11 11.43 -28.70
C SER A 104 10.65 11.83 -28.53
N GLY A 105 10.41 12.99 -27.89
CA GLY A 105 9.22 13.81 -28.12
C GLY A 105 8.53 14.35 -26.87
N GLU A 106 8.57 15.67 -26.71
CA GLU A 106 7.71 16.54 -25.89
C GLU A 106 7.97 16.64 -24.38
N GLN A 107 8.69 17.72 -24.01
CA GLN A 107 8.84 18.22 -22.65
C GLN A 107 7.55 18.90 -22.17
N LEU A 108 6.89 18.33 -21.16
CA LEU A 108 5.99 19.07 -20.28
C LEU A 108 6.75 19.47 -19.02
N ASN A 109 7.26 20.70 -18.99
CA ASN A 109 7.83 21.32 -17.79
C ASN A 109 6.70 21.67 -16.81
N MET A 110 6.55 20.88 -15.76
CA MET A 110 5.75 21.26 -14.58
C MET A 110 6.70 21.44 -13.40
N SER A 111 7.07 22.69 -13.14
CA SER A 111 7.86 23.10 -11.97
C SER A 111 7.03 22.97 -10.70
N PHE A 112 7.53 22.23 -9.71
CA PHE A 112 6.88 22.08 -8.40
C PHE A 112 7.37 23.16 -7.41
N PRO A 113 6.49 23.73 -6.56
CA PRO A 113 6.86 24.80 -5.63
C PRO A 113 7.74 24.30 -4.47
N SER A 114 8.77 25.08 -4.15
CA SER A 114 9.86 24.77 -3.22
C SER A 114 9.55 24.97 -1.73
N SER A 115 8.29 24.87 -1.30
CA SER A 115 7.93 25.19 0.08
C SER A 115 6.79 24.31 0.60
N PHE A 116 7.11 23.09 1.04
CA PHE A 116 6.17 22.27 1.81
C PHE A 116 6.84 21.70 3.06
N VAL A 117 6.55 22.40 4.17
CA VAL A 117 6.35 21.96 5.56
C VAL A 117 7.28 20.86 6.09
N SER A 118 8.15 21.26 6.99
CA SER A 118 8.97 20.38 7.83
C SER A 118 8.11 19.41 8.66
N PHE A 119 8.18 18.12 8.37
CA PHE A 119 7.74 17.05 9.27
C PHE A 119 8.96 16.18 9.65
N PRO A 120 9.68 16.49 10.75
CA PRO A 120 11.00 15.93 11.00
C PRO A 120 11.02 14.79 12.04
N ARG A 121 10.01 13.91 12.14
CA ARG A 121 10.07 12.76 13.06
C ARG A 121 9.58 11.46 12.40
N LYS A 122 10.46 10.43 12.41
CA LYS A 122 10.24 8.98 12.25
C LYS A 122 10.39 8.27 10.88
N ARG A 123 11.12 8.79 9.88
CA ARG A 123 11.52 7.96 8.71
C ARG A 123 12.34 6.72 9.13
N GLU A 124 13.33 6.90 10.01
CA GLU A 124 14.19 5.82 10.49
C GLU A 124 13.42 4.70 11.19
N THR A 125 12.33 5.04 11.88
CA THR A 125 11.55 4.10 12.68
C THR A 125 10.79 3.10 11.81
N ILE A 126 10.17 3.57 10.72
CA ILE A 126 9.46 2.73 9.75
C ILE A 126 10.43 1.76 9.06
N PHE A 127 11.54 2.27 8.56
CA PHE A 127 12.55 1.46 7.89
C PHE A 127 13.20 0.43 8.83
N LYS A 128 13.49 0.82 10.07
CA LYS A 128 14.02 -0.09 11.11
C LYS A 128 13.04 -1.22 11.41
N TYR A 129 11.75 -0.93 11.46
CA TYR A 129 10.72 -1.92 11.72
C TYR A 129 10.58 -2.91 10.55
N ILE A 130 10.40 -2.41 9.32
CA ILE A 130 10.30 -3.26 8.13
C ILE A 130 11.55 -4.14 8.02
N LYS A 131 12.74 -3.59 8.27
CA LYS A 131 13.99 -4.36 8.23
C LYS A 131 13.97 -5.58 9.15
N ASN A 132 13.53 -5.40 10.40
CA ASN A 132 13.56 -6.43 11.45
C ASN A 132 12.25 -7.22 11.60
N LEU A 133 11.32 -7.10 10.66
CA LEU A 133 10.03 -7.79 10.70
C LEU A 133 10.21 -9.32 10.70
N ASP A 134 9.65 -10.00 11.72
CA ASP A 134 9.52 -11.46 11.76
C ASP A 134 8.31 -11.88 10.90
N TYR A 135 8.57 -12.60 9.82
CA TYR A 135 7.52 -13.02 8.89
C TYR A 135 6.54 -14.04 9.47
N ASN A 136 6.96 -14.85 10.44
CA ASN A 136 6.09 -15.83 11.08
C ASN A 136 5.11 -15.12 12.00
N GLN A 137 5.63 -14.26 12.87
CA GLN A 137 4.83 -13.46 13.78
C GLN A 137 3.87 -12.53 13.01
N PHE A 138 4.37 -11.87 11.96
CA PHE A 138 3.56 -11.04 11.08
C PHE A 138 2.40 -11.81 10.46
N TRP A 139 2.63 -13.04 9.99
CA TRP A 139 1.58 -13.88 9.42
C TRP A 139 0.54 -14.30 10.48
N GLU A 140 0.98 -14.67 11.68
CA GLU A 140 0.07 -14.98 12.79
C GLU A 140 -0.84 -13.79 13.10
N THR A 141 -0.25 -12.60 13.25
CA THR A 141 -0.99 -11.35 13.46
C THR A 141 -1.97 -11.06 12.33
N LEU A 142 -1.57 -11.26 11.08
CA LEU A 142 -2.45 -11.12 9.92
C LEU A 142 -3.65 -12.09 9.98
N THR A 143 -3.46 -13.32 10.44
CA THR A 143 -4.55 -14.31 10.57
C THR A 143 -5.45 -14.09 11.77
N LEU A 144 -5.00 -13.34 12.78
CA LEU A 144 -5.80 -12.98 13.96
C LEU A 144 -6.76 -11.81 13.72
N ASP A 145 -6.63 -11.08 12.60
CA ASP A 145 -7.51 -9.95 12.30
C ASP A 145 -8.99 -10.37 12.17
N LYS A 146 -9.89 -9.51 12.66
CA LYS A 146 -11.34 -9.76 12.78
C LYS A 146 -12.06 -10.03 11.45
N LYS A 147 -11.37 -9.84 10.32
CA LYS A 147 -11.85 -10.13 8.96
C LYS A 147 -11.72 -11.61 8.57
N ASN A 148 -11.14 -12.43 9.46
CA ASN A 148 -11.01 -13.85 9.26
C ASN A 148 -12.33 -14.60 9.55
N TYR A 149 -13.25 -14.62 8.59
CA TYR A 149 -14.40 -15.53 8.62
C TYR A 149 -13.95 -16.89 8.09
N GLN A 150 -14.00 -17.94 8.94
CA GLN A 150 -13.69 -19.34 8.58
C GLN A 150 -12.22 -19.66 8.22
N GLY A 151 -11.24 -18.87 8.68
CA GLY A 151 -9.83 -19.16 8.40
C GLY A 151 -9.32 -18.61 7.06
N LYS A 152 -10.12 -17.81 6.35
CA LYS A 152 -9.77 -17.18 5.07
C LYS A 152 -9.68 -15.66 5.19
N ILE A 153 -8.51 -15.12 4.90
CA ILE A 153 -8.29 -13.67 4.79
C ILE A 153 -8.70 -13.24 3.37
N THR A 154 -9.61 -12.28 3.27
CA THR A 154 -9.91 -11.62 2.00
C THR A 154 -8.96 -10.44 1.80
N PHE A 155 -8.08 -10.52 0.80
CA PHE A 155 -7.28 -9.39 0.34
C PHE A 155 -7.97 -8.66 -0.80
N ILE A 156 -7.65 -7.37 -0.94
CA ILE A 156 -8.18 -6.51 -1.97
C ILE A 156 -7.01 -6.19 -2.91
N LEU A 157 -6.93 -6.90 -4.02
CA LEU A 157 -5.84 -6.70 -4.98
C LEU A 157 -6.26 -5.70 -6.05
N PRO A 158 -5.51 -4.60 -6.25
CA PRO A 158 -5.84 -3.66 -7.31
C PRO A 158 -5.45 -4.23 -8.68
N GLU A 159 -6.26 -3.94 -9.69
CA GLU A 159 -5.99 -4.30 -11.09
C GLU A 159 -5.65 -3.07 -11.93
N ALA A 160 -6.40 -2.00 -11.72
CA ALA A 160 -6.26 -0.71 -12.38
C ALA A 160 -6.90 0.39 -11.52
N LEU A 161 -6.79 1.66 -11.94
CA LEU A 161 -7.48 2.76 -11.27
C LEU A 161 -8.99 2.51 -11.24
N GLY A 162 -9.56 2.48 -10.04
CA GLY A 162 -10.98 2.22 -9.82
C GLY A 162 -11.41 0.75 -9.95
N LYS A 163 -10.48 -0.19 -10.18
CA LYS A 163 -10.77 -1.62 -10.32
C LYS A 163 -9.95 -2.46 -9.34
N VAL A 164 -10.64 -3.25 -8.52
CA VAL A 164 -10.04 -4.16 -7.54
C VAL A 164 -10.73 -5.53 -7.57
N SER A 165 -9.99 -6.55 -7.15
CA SER A 165 -10.47 -7.92 -7.00
C SER A 165 -10.40 -8.37 -5.53
N LEU A 166 -11.40 -9.14 -5.10
CA LEU A 166 -11.43 -9.74 -3.76
C LEU A 166 -10.89 -11.16 -3.86
N ILE A 167 -9.81 -11.43 -3.12
CA ILE A 167 -9.05 -12.67 -3.21
C ILE A 167 -8.97 -13.31 -1.84
N ASP A 168 -9.46 -14.55 -1.69
CA ASP A 168 -9.49 -15.30 -0.43
C ASP A 168 -8.43 -16.40 -0.32
N ASN A 169 -7.61 -16.57 -1.36
CA ASN A 169 -6.69 -17.70 -1.53
C ASN A 169 -5.20 -17.27 -1.62
N ILE A 170 -4.80 -16.25 -0.86
CA ILE A 170 -3.39 -15.86 -0.74
C ILE A 170 -2.72 -16.69 0.34
N ILE A 171 -1.65 -17.38 -0.05
CA ILE A 171 -0.82 -18.18 0.85
C ILE A 171 0.30 -17.32 1.47
N LYS A 172 0.85 -17.80 2.58
CA LYS A 172 1.89 -17.11 3.35
C LYS A 172 3.11 -16.76 2.49
N GLU A 173 3.50 -17.67 1.62
CA GLU A 173 4.68 -17.55 0.76
C GLU A 173 4.58 -16.37 -0.21
N GLU A 174 3.37 -16.07 -0.71
CA GLU A 174 3.14 -14.94 -1.60
C GLU A 174 3.30 -13.60 -0.87
N VAL A 175 2.82 -13.52 0.37
CA VAL A 175 2.95 -12.32 1.21
C VAL A 175 4.41 -12.09 1.59
N ILE A 176 5.11 -13.15 2.01
CA ILE A 176 6.54 -13.07 2.33
C ILE A 176 7.35 -12.64 1.12
N LYS A 177 7.10 -13.23 -0.05
CA LYS A 177 7.77 -12.84 -1.29
C LYS A 177 7.57 -11.36 -1.61
N ALA A 178 6.33 -10.86 -1.49
CA ALA A 178 6.03 -9.45 -1.71
C ALA A 178 6.75 -8.54 -0.70
N LEU A 179 6.80 -8.93 0.58
CA LEU A 179 7.54 -8.21 1.62
C LEU A 179 9.05 -8.19 1.36
N GLU A 180 9.64 -9.31 0.95
CA GLU A 180 11.07 -9.40 0.63
C GLU A 180 11.46 -8.55 -0.57
N GLU A 181 10.67 -8.61 -1.64
CA GLU A 181 10.87 -7.75 -2.82
C GLU A 181 10.73 -6.28 -2.46
N PHE A 182 9.76 -5.94 -1.61
CA PHE A 182 9.59 -4.58 -1.09
C PHE A 182 10.79 -4.13 -0.23
N LYS A 183 11.34 -5.00 0.64
CA LYS A 183 12.57 -4.71 1.41
C LYS A 183 13.77 -4.45 0.51
N LYS A 184 13.96 -5.28 -0.52
CA LYS A 184 15.01 -5.11 -1.53
C LYS A 184 14.85 -3.80 -2.27
N GLU A 185 13.63 -3.49 -2.69
CA GLU A 185 13.33 -2.23 -3.35
C GLU A 185 13.74 -1.06 -2.48
N LEU A 186 13.45 -1.07 -1.18
CA LEU A 186 13.79 -0.02 -0.20
C LEU A 186 15.28 0.02 0.23
N GLY A 187 16.13 -0.88 -0.29
CA GLY A 187 17.55 -0.94 0.10
C GLY A 187 17.78 -1.36 1.56
N LEU A 188 16.87 -2.15 2.13
CA LEU A 188 16.93 -2.58 3.54
C LEU A 188 17.58 -3.97 3.73
N CYS A 189 17.90 -4.65 2.64
CA CYS A 189 18.56 -5.96 2.60
C CYS A 189 20.08 -5.82 2.53
#